data_AF-A0A1W9W317-F1
#
_entry.id   AF-A0A1W9W317-F1
#
_cell.length_a   1.000
_cell.length_b   1.000
_cell.length_c   1.000
_cell.angle_alpha   90.00
_cell.angle_beta   90.00
_cell.angle_gamma   90.00
#
_symmetry.space_group_name_H-M   'P 1'
#
loop_
_entity.id
_entity.type
_entity.pdbx_description
1 polymer ?
#
loop_
_entity_poly.entity_id
_entity_poly.type
_entity_poly.pdbx_seq_one_letter_code
_entity_poly.pdbx_strand_id
1 'polypeptide(L)'
;MENITTKFNIIPFIILLCFIFIMLISAISYLTPSHFSSKENSWDEAKDGYFVRLPKASEPHAQTLNLQPKRILKYPTFLWLELDENDFITLMRSDVSFTYHEDAVRVRVMDYDFDPIKQNKPDIPNNMQMVTDKATFYLIQFAGPTQDKWLDMLNLPVLQYYPHHTFLVWASSKELSAVEKPHLLNFIRWHGIFHAAYKIPHSLQERQGHIQNIDILFYNDGNVEETLRTIEKLGGHVIQYYPAQPDKTFFNAIVSLEADILNDIAHVETVLSMGYVSPQPVSDDEMSNQIVAGNYTNHVPNHGYYEWLNKIDVDGSGVIWSITDTGIDYNHPNLSNHIIGGYTYPGCNTVNLGEDIGGHGTHVAGIVGGDTTFR
;
A
#
# COMPACT_ATOMS: atom_id res chain seq x y z
N MET A 1 -15.46 81.89 22.39
CA MET A 1 -14.17 82.55 22.12
C MET A 1 -13.16 81.43 21.95
N GLU A 2 -13.03 80.89 20.73
CA GLU A 2 -12.01 81.34 19.75
C GLU A 2 -10.63 81.36 20.45
N ASN A 3 -9.66 80.51 20.14
CA ASN A 3 -9.02 80.42 18.83
C ASN A 3 -8.04 79.25 18.79
N ILE A 4 -7.95 78.70 17.58
CA ILE A 4 -6.97 77.75 17.06
C ILE A 4 -5.64 78.49 16.82
N THR A 5 -4.49 77.87 17.10
CA THR A 5 -3.39 77.76 16.09
C THR A 5 -2.23 76.86 16.50
N THR A 6 -1.90 75.98 15.56
CA THR A 6 -0.58 75.43 15.18
C THR A 6 0.22 74.55 16.14
N LYS A 7 0.26 73.24 15.84
CA LYS A 7 1.54 72.50 15.77
C LYS A 7 1.58 71.56 14.57
N PHE A 8 2.72 71.65 13.89
CA PHE A 8 3.14 70.95 12.69
C PHE A 8 3.37 69.44 12.89
N ASN A 9 3.16 68.72 11.80
CA ASN A 9 3.50 67.34 11.47
C ASN A 9 4.82 66.78 12.07
N ILE A 10 4.72 65.64 12.78
CA ILE A 10 5.75 64.58 12.79
C ILE A 10 5.07 63.21 12.90
N ILE A 11 4.38 62.76 11.85
CA ILE A 11 4.08 61.34 11.60
C ILE A 11 4.01 61.22 10.06
N PRO A 12 5.06 60.72 9.37
CA PRO A 12 5.16 59.28 9.14
C PRO A 12 6.61 58.81 8.92
N PHE A 13 7.23 58.20 9.93
CA PHE A 13 8.48 57.44 9.72
C PHE A 13 8.47 56.05 10.39
N ILE A 14 7.42 55.73 11.14
CA ILE A 14 7.30 54.45 11.87
C ILE A 14 6.42 53.44 11.11
N ILE A 15 5.52 53.89 10.23
CA ILE A 15 4.61 52.99 9.50
C ILE A 15 5.28 52.36 8.25
N LEU A 16 6.30 53.00 7.67
CA LEU A 16 7.02 52.46 6.51
C LEU A 16 8.05 51.37 6.89
N LEU A 17 8.58 51.40 8.13
CA LEU A 17 9.48 50.34 8.62
C LEU A 17 8.74 49.04 8.98
N CYS A 18 7.49 49.11 9.44
CA CYS A 18 6.69 47.91 9.72
C CYS A 18 6.26 47.16 8.45
N PHE A 19 6.02 47.85 7.33
CA PHE A 19 5.63 47.19 6.08
C PHE A 19 6.79 46.49 5.36
N ILE A 20 8.01 47.03 5.45
CA ILE A 20 9.20 46.37 4.88
C ILE A 20 9.62 45.15 5.72
N PHE A 21 9.39 45.17 7.03
CA PHE A 21 9.69 44.03 7.90
C PHE A 21 8.70 42.85 7.73
N ILE A 22 7.42 43.15 7.45
CA ILE A 22 6.40 42.11 7.23
C ILE A 22 6.56 41.46 5.85
N MET A 23 6.94 42.20 4.80
CA MET A 23 7.22 41.59 3.49
C MET A 23 8.52 40.75 3.45
N LEU A 24 9.53 41.09 4.27
CA LEU A 24 10.73 40.26 4.37
C LEU A 24 10.47 38.93 5.10
N ILE A 25 9.57 38.90 6.08
CA ILE A 25 9.20 37.68 6.81
C ILE A 25 8.38 36.72 5.92
N SER A 26 7.52 37.24 5.04
CA SER A 26 6.76 36.40 4.09
C SER A 26 7.56 35.87 2.89
N ALA A 27 8.71 36.48 2.56
CA ALA A 27 9.58 36.01 1.47
C ALA A 27 10.62 34.97 1.94
N ILE A 28 10.93 34.92 3.24
CA ILE A 28 11.85 33.92 3.82
C ILE A 28 11.14 32.56 4.04
N SER A 29 9.80 32.52 4.08
CA SER A 29 9.04 31.29 4.24
C SER A 29 8.95 30.39 2.99
N TYR A 30 9.48 30.83 1.84
CA TYR A 30 9.41 30.08 0.58
C TYR A 30 10.78 29.59 0.04
N LEU A 31 11.87 29.81 0.78
CA LEU A 31 13.23 29.43 0.36
C LEU A 31 14.10 28.89 1.52
N THR A 32 13.53 28.05 2.38
CA THR A 32 14.31 27.29 3.37
C THR A 32 14.29 25.80 3.04
N PRO A 33 15.46 25.12 2.96
CA PRO A 33 15.52 23.67 3.02
C PRO A 33 14.82 23.21 4.31
N SER A 34 14.13 22.09 4.26
CA SER A 34 13.44 21.44 5.37
C SER A 34 14.21 21.58 6.69
N HIS A 35 13.78 22.51 7.56
CA HIS A 35 14.31 22.63 8.90
C HIS A 35 13.68 21.55 9.77
N PHE A 36 14.55 20.63 10.19
CA PHE A 36 14.33 19.56 11.14
C PHE A 36 13.81 20.14 12.47
N SER A 37 12.58 19.78 12.84
CA SER A 37 12.07 20.00 14.20
C SER A 37 12.82 19.07 15.13
N SER A 38 13.61 19.61 16.06
CA SER A 38 14.25 18.88 17.14
C SER A 38 13.21 18.33 18.11
N LYS A 39 12.58 17.19 17.77
CA LYS A 39 12.17 16.24 18.80
C LYS A 39 13.44 15.55 19.30
N GLU A 40 13.54 15.44 20.62
CA GLU A 40 14.66 14.84 21.32
C GLU A 40 15.17 13.57 20.62
N ASN A 41 16.46 13.61 20.32
CA ASN A 41 17.25 12.57 19.67
C ASN A 41 17.19 11.25 20.46
N SER A 42 16.23 10.39 20.17
CA SER A 42 16.31 8.97 20.54
C SER A 42 17.09 8.21 19.45
N TRP A 43 18.40 8.43 19.36
CA TRP A 43 19.30 7.62 18.51
C TRP A 43 19.85 6.40 19.28
N ASP A 44 19.09 5.84 20.21
CA ASP A 44 19.57 4.82 21.15
C ASP A 44 19.67 3.39 20.59
N GLU A 45 19.56 3.21 19.27
CA GLU A 45 19.98 1.97 18.63
C GLU A 45 20.78 2.26 17.36
N ALA A 46 22.00 1.72 17.30
CA ALA A 46 22.80 1.70 16.07
C ALA A 46 21.93 1.19 14.90
N LYS A 47 21.77 2.02 13.86
CA LYS A 47 21.08 1.63 12.62
C LYS A 47 22.08 0.87 11.75
N ASP A 48 21.67 -0.27 11.19
CA ASP A 48 22.53 -1.11 10.34
C ASP A 48 22.82 -0.47 8.96
N GLY A 49 22.14 0.63 8.64
CA GLY A 49 22.44 1.50 7.51
C GLY A 49 21.46 2.66 7.43
N TYR A 50 21.91 3.77 6.83
CA TYR A 50 21.09 4.93 6.51
C TYR A 50 20.83 4.97 5.01
N PHE A 51 19.55 4.90 4.62
CA PHE A 51 19.16 4.84 3.23
C PHE A 51 18.75 6.23 2.73
N VAL A 52 19.44 6.72 1.72
CA VAL A 52 19.20 8.04 1.17
C VAL A 52 18.96 7.99 -0.33
N ARG A 53 17.98 8.76 -0.78
CA ARG A 53 17.76 9.07 -2.18
C ARG A 53 18.46 10.38 -2.52
N LEU A 54 19.52 10.29 -3.30
CA LEU A 54 20.30 11.42 -3.78
C LEU A 54 19.90 11.74 -5.23
N PRO A 55 19.30 12.91 -5.53
CA PRO A 55 19.03 13.32 -6.90
C PRO A 55 20.31 13.28 -7.74
N LYS A 56 20.22 12.83 -8.99
CA LYS A 56 21.41 12.69 -9.85
C LYS A 56 22.13 14.02 -10.11
N ALA A 57 21.40 15.13 -10.09
CA ALA A 57 21.96 16.47 -10.16
C ALA A 57 22.89 16.82 -8.98
N SER A 58 22.72 16.14 -7.84
CA SER A 58 23.51 16.33 -6.62
C SER A 58 24.76 15.44 -6.55
N GLU A 59 24.91 14.48 -7.48
CA GLU A 59 26.04 13.52 -7.52
C GLU A 59 27.42 14.22 -7.57
N PRO A 60 27.67 15.24 -8.42
CA PRO A 60 28.99 15.89 -8.46
C PRO A 60 29.38 16.57 -7.14
N HIS A 61 28.42 17.19 -6.44
CA HIS A 61 28.68 17.78 -5.12
C HIS A 61 28.90 16.69 -4.07
N ALA A 62 28.09 15.63 -4.08
CA ALA A 62 28.26 14.51 -3.14
C ALA A 62 29.64 13.83 -3.27
N GLN A 63 30.22 13.77 -4.47
CA GLN A 63 31.57 13.22 -4.68
C GLN A 63 32.66 14.01 -3.93
N THR A 64 32.46 15.31 -3.67
CA THR A 64 33.43 16.13 -2.92
C THR A 64 33.51 15.75 -1.43
N LEU A 65 32.48 15.09 -0.91
CA LEU A 65 32.40 14.66 0.49
C LEU A 65 33.18 13.36 0.76
N ASN A 66 33.67 12.69 -0.28
CA ASN A 66 34.42 11.42 -0.19
C ASN A 66 33.70 10.31 0.59
N LEU A 67 32.36 10.30 0.56
CA LEU A 67 31.55 9.25 1.20
C LEU A 67 31.98 7.86 0.71
N GLN A 68 31.86 6.86 1.59
CA GLN A 68 32.11 5.45 1.31
C GLN A 68 30.82 4.62 1.51
N PRO A 69 29.78 4.78 0.65
CA PRO A 69 28.55 4.04 0.80
C PRO A 69 28.79 2.53 0.83
N LYS A 70 28.14 1.82 1.77
CA LYS A 70 28.09 0.35 1.80
C LYS A 70 27.53 -0.20 0.49
N ARG A 71 26.57 0.52 -0.10
CA ARG A 71 25.90 0.16 -1.35
C ARG A 71 25.50 1.41 -2.14
N ILE A 72 25.62 1.32 -3.46
CA ILE A 72 25.17 2.35 -4.41
C ILE A 72 24.31 1.68 -5.47
N LEU A 73 23.01 2.01 -5.49
CA LEU A 73 22.09 1.57 -6.53
C LEU A 73 21.77 2.76 -7.44
N LYS A 74 21.94 2.56 -8.75
CA LYS A 74 21.81 3.63 -9.75
C LYS A 74 20.45 3.58 -10.44
N TYR A 75 19.80 4.74 -10.51
CA TYR A 75 18.55 4.96 -11.22
C TYR A 75 18.72 6.08 -12.26
N PRO A 76 17.79 6.23 -13.22
CA PRO A 76 17.89 7.28 -14.24
C PRO A 76 18.01 8.69 -13.65
N THR A 77 17.25 8.98 -12.59
CA THR A 77 17.11 10.33 -12.01
C THR A 77 17.71 10.51 -10.62
N PHE A 78 18.16 9.43 -9.97
CA PHE A 78 18.74 9.47 -8.62
C PHE A 78 19.71 8.32 -8.37
N LEU A 79 20.51 8.46 -7.31
CA LEU A 79 21.24 7.39 -6.66
C LEU A 79 20.53 7.02 -5.36
N TRP A 80 20.54 5.73 -5.04
CA TRP A 80 20.11 5.23 -3.75
C TRP A 80 21.35 4.73 -3.01
N LEU A 81 21.66 5.33 -1.88
CA LEU A 81 22.86 5.06 -1.11
C LEU A 81 22.48 4.40 0.21
N GLU A 82 23.21 3.36 0.57
CA GLU A 82 23.24 2.80 1.92
C GLU A 82 24.52 3.30 2.58
N LEU A 83 24.37 4.18 3.58
CA LEU A 83 25.47 4.84 4.28
C LEU A 83 25.64 4.26 5.68
N ASP A 84 26.86 4.31 6.21
CA ASP A 84 27.06 4.19 7.65
C ASP A 84 26.72 5.51 8.37
N GLU A 85 26.81 5.51 9.69
CA GLU A 85 26.48 6.68 10.50
C GLU A 85 27.40 7.88 10.22
N ASN A 86 28.70 7.65 10.01
CA ASN A 86 29.67 8.72 9.79
C ASN A 86 29.44 9.42 8.45
N ASP A 87 29.22 8.64 7.40
CA ASP A 87 28.90 9.16 6.06
C ASP A 87 27.54 9.85 6.03
N PHE A 88 26.55 9.30 6.73
CA PHE A 88 25.23 9.93 6.84
C PHE A 88 25.32 11.28 7.55
N ILE A 89 26.04 11.38 8.68
CA ILE A 89 26.28 12.65 9.39
C ILE A 89 27.04 13.63 8.50
N THR A 90 28.03 13.16 7.72
CA THR A 90 28.78 13.99 6.78
C THR A 90 27.86 14.57 5.70
N LEU A 91 27.00 13.74 5.11
CA LEU A 91 26.02 14.17 4.13
C LEU A 91 24.99 15.14 4.73
N MET A 92 24.49 14.87 5.94
CA MET A 92 23.54 15.76 6.65
C MET A 92 24.13 17.15 6.95
N ARG A 93 25.44 17.24 7.20
CA ARG A 93 26.13 18.51 7.48
C ARG A 93 26.53 19.29 6.22
N SER A 94 26.32 18.71 5.04
CA SER A 94 26.63 19.33 3.76
C SER A 94 25.44 20.14 3.20
N ASP A 95 25.66 20.81 2.08
CA ASP A 95 24.63 21.50 1.28
C ASP A 95 24.02 20.61 0.19
N VAL A 96 24.39 19.32 0.15
CA VAL A 96 23.90 18.36 -0.82
C VAL A 96 22.43 18.05 -0.57
N SER A 97 21.58 18.21 -1.58
CA SER A 97 20.17 17.82 -1.50
C SER A 97 20.03 16.29 -1.48
N PHE A 98 19.30 15.74 -0.52
CA PHE A 98 18.93 14.32 -0.47
C PHE A 98 17.59 14.13 0.27
N THR A 99 17.01 12.93 0.16
CA THR A 99 15.87 12.49 0.99
C THR A 99 16.29 11.30 1.82
N TYR A 100 16.11 11.37 3.14
CA TYR A 100 16.32 10.24 4.04
C TYR A 100 15.07 9.36 4.10
N HIS A 101 15.26 8.05 4.00
CA HIS A 101 14.20 7.05 4.09
C HIS A 101 14.42 6.18 5.33
N GLU A 102 13.88 6.62 6.46
CA GLU A 102 14.04 5.91 7.74
C GLU A 102 13.41 4.52 7.74
N ASP A 103 12.28 4.37 7.04
CA ASP A 103 11.51 3.13 6.97
C ASP A 103 12.07 2.12 5.94
N ALA A 104 13.09 2.48 5.16
CA ALA A 104 13.64 1.60 4.12
C ALA A 104 14.22 0.28 4.67
N VAL A 105 14.51 0.22 5.97
CA VAL A 105 14.97 -0.99 6.66
C VAL A 105 13.84 -1.90 7.09
N ARG A 106 12.59 -1.42 7.09
CA ARG A 106 11.47 -2.08 7.73
C ARG A 106 10.82 -3.08 6.80
N VAL A 107 10.39 -4.21 7.35
CA VAL A 107 9.43 -5.12 6.72
C VAL A 107 8.12 -4.94 7.47
N ARG A 108 7.04 -4.69 6.71
CA ARG A 108 5.68 -4.56 7.26
C ARG A 108 4.78 -5.64 6.67
N VAL A 109 4.17 -6.43 7.54
CA VAL A 109 3.22 -7.49 7.19
C VAL A 109 2.18 -7.59 8.30
N MET A 110 0.91 -7.31 7.97
CA MET A 110 -0.18 -7.23 8.96
C MET A 110 0.21 -6.36 10.17
N ASP A 111 0.13 -6.91 11.38
CA ASP A 111 0.46 -6.24 12.64
C ASP A 111 1.97 -6.24 12.97
N TYR A 112 2.81 -6.77 12.06
CA TYR A 112 4.25 -6.86 12.26
C TYR A 112 4.98 -5.78 11.50
N ASP A 113 5.77 -5.00 12.23
CA ASP A 113 6.67 -3.98 11.70
C ASP A 113 8.05 -4.15 12.38
N PHE A 114 9.07 -4.52 11.61
CA PHE A 114 10.38 -4.89 12.16
C PHE A 114 11.54 -4.64 11.18
N ASP A 115 12.76 -4.53 11.71
CA ASP A 115 13.99 -4.58 10.89
C ASP A 115 14.55 -6.02 10.95
N PRO A 116 14.52 -6.77 9.84
CA PRO A 116 14.85 -8.19 9.84
C PRO A 116 16.33 -8.51 10.11
N ILE A 117 17.22 -7.53 9.98
CA ILE A 117 18.68 -7.73 10.16
C ILE A 117 19.12 -7.41 11.60
N LYS A 118 18.30 -6.64 12.35
CA LYS A 118 18.56 -6.38 13.76
C LYS A 118 18.22 -7.59 14.65
N GLN A 119 18.75 -7.58 15.86
CA GLN A 119 18.46 -8.60 16.88
C GLN A 119 16.98 -8.58 17.34
N ASN A 120 16.31 -7.42 17.25
CA ASN A 120 14.90 -7.24 17.59
C ASN A 120 13.97 -7.71 16.45
N LYS A 121 14.09 -8.99 16.06
CA LYS A 121 13.13 -9.66 15.19
C LYS A 121 11.77 -9.73 15.91
N PRO A 122 10.65 -9.78 15.18
CA PRO A 122 9.35 -9.94 15.82
C PRO A 122 9.37 -11.21 16.66
N ASP A 123 8.92 -11.11 17.91
CA ASP A 123 8.79 -12.27 18.79
C ASP A 123 7.62 -13.11 18.30
N ILE A 124 7.91 -14.06 17.42
CA ILE A 124 6.93 -14.98 16.87
C ILE A 124 6.90 -16.21 17.76
N PRO A 125 5.76 -16.50 18.42
CA PRO A 125 5.61 -17.69 19.25
C PRO A 125 6.02 -18.96 18.49
N ASN A 126 6.70 -19.88 19.16
CA ASN A 126 7.21 -21.11 18.53
C ASN A 126 6.12 -21.91 17.79
N ASN A 127 4.90 -21.92 18.32
CA ASN A 127 3.73 -22.59 17.72
C ASN A 127 3.10 -21.81 16.56
N MET A 128 3.64 -20.65 16.18
CA MET A 128 3.20 -19.81 15.06
C MET A 128 4.32 -19.57 14.04
N GLN A 129 5.47 -20.21 14.24
CA GLN A 129 6.57 -20.20 13.28
C GLN A 129 6.32 -21.25 12.20
N MET A 130 6.32 -20.83 10.94
CA MET A 130 6.36 -21.77 9.81
C MET A 130 7.70 -22.50 9.75
N VAL A 131 7.66 -23.84 9.73
CA VAL A 131 8.80 -24.72 9.45
C VAL A 131 8.31 -25.83 8.52
N THR A 132 8.82 -25.86 7.30
CA THR A 132 8.41 -26.85 6.29
C THR A 132 9.54 -27.10 5.30
N ASP A 133 9.58 -28.30 4.73
CA ASP A 133 10.44 -28.67 3.62
C ASP A 133 9.75 -28.47 2.25
N LYS A 134 8.45 -28.22 2.24
CA LYS A 134 7.66 -27.94 1.04
C LYS A 134 7.86 -26.51 0.56
N ALA A 135 7.40 -26.24 -0.66
CA ALA A 135 7.28 -24.88 -1.14
C ALA A 135 6.23 -24.11 -0.32
N THR A 136 6.55 -22.87 0.01
CA THR A 136 5.67 -21.97 0.75
C THR A 136 6.03 -20.51 0.43
N PHE A 137 5.40 -19.58 1.12
CA PHE A 137 5.62 -18.16 0.98
C PHE A 137 6.91 -17.70 1.68
N TYR A 138 7.63 -16.82 1.00
CA TYR A 138 8.76 -16.09 1.55
C TYR A 138 8.60 -14.61 1.26
N LEU A 139 9.17 -13.78 2.13
CA LEU A 139 9.37 -12.36 1.89
C LEU A 139 10.79 -12.13 1.39
N ILE A 140 10.94 -11.32 0.35
CA ILE A 140 12.23 -10.82 -0.15
C ILE A 140 12.19 -9.30 -0.11
N GLN A 141 13.07 -8.70 0.69
CA GLN A 141 13.26 -7.26 0.77
C GLN A 141 14.44 -6.84 -0.11
N PHE A 142 14.19 -5.93 -1.05
CA PHE A 142 15.23 -5.30 -1.86
C PHE A 142 15.88 -4.14 -1.10
N ALA A 143 17.15 -3.87 -1.38
CA ALA A 143 17.94 -2.84 -0.71
C ALA A 143 17.58 -1.40 -1.13
N GLY A 144 16.65 -1.23 -2.06
CA GLY A 144 16.15 0.06 -2.52
C GLY A 144 14.98 -0.11 -3.50
N PRO A 145 14.47 0.99 -4.09
CA PRO A 145 13.35 0.95 -5.03
C PRO A 145 13.50 -0.13 -6.10
N THR A 146 12.59 -1.09 -6.13
CA THR A 146 12.75 -2.29 -6.95
C THR A 146 12.74 -1.97 -8.45
N GLN A 147 13.61 -2.64 -9.21
CA GLN A 147 13.67 -2.54 -10.68
C GLN A 147 13.15 -3.84 -11.29
N ASP A 148 12.43 -3.77 -12.42
CA ASP A 148 11.85 -4.94 -13.09
C ASP A 148 12.89 -6.04 -13.36
N LYS A 149 14.07 -5.65 -13.85
CA LYS A 149 15.19 -6.58 -14.09
C LYS A 149 15.61 -7.38 -12.85
N TRP A 150 15.44 -6.82 -11.65
CA TRP A 150 15.76 -7.53 -10.41
C TRP A 150 14.72 -8.60 -10.09
N LEU A 151 13.45 -8.33 -10.37
CA LEU A 151 12.38 -9.31 -10.26
C LEU A 151 12.60 -10.45 -11.27
N ASP A 152 12.94 -10.14 -12.52
CA ASP A 152 13.27 -11.14 -13.54
C ASP A 152 14.44 -12.04 -13.11
N MET A 153 15.47 -11.44 -12.49
CA MET A 153 16.65 -12.14 -12.00
C MET A 153 16.39 -13.07 -10.81
N LEU A 154 15.29 -12.89 -10.05
CA LEU A 154 14.94 -13.83 -8.98
C LEU A 154 14.62 -15.21 -9.54
N ASN A 155 13.99 -15.27 -10.72
CA ASN A 155 13.51 -16.52 -11.32
C ASN A 155 12.64 -17.33 -10.34
N LEU A 156 11.77 -16.62 -9.60
CA LEU A 156 10.77 -17.17 -8.67
C LEU A 156 9.41 -16.55 -9.00
N PRO A 157 8.29 -17.24 -8.72
CA PRO A 157 6.97 -16.64 -8.74
C PRO A 157 6.90 -15.48 -7.72
N VAL A 158 6.84 -14.25 -8.23
CA VAL A 158 6.60 -13.04 -7.43
C VAL A 158 5.11 -12.78 -7.40
N LEU A 159 4.52 -12.78 -6.21
CA LEU A 159 3.07 -12.82 -6.04
C LEU A 159 2.45 -11.47 -5.68
N GLN A 160 3.07 -10.76 -4.73
CA GLN A 160 2.48 -9.53 -4.18
C GLN A 160 3.56 -8.59 -3.65
N TYR A 161 3.35 -7.29 -3.80
CA TYR A 161 4.15 -6.26 -3.14
C TYR A 161 3.71 -6.05 -1.68
N TYR A 162 4.69 -5.89 -0.81
CA TYR A 162 4.57 -5.43 0.57
C TYR A 162 5.38 -4.14 0.75
N PRO A 163 5.01 -3.25 1.69
CA PRO A 163 5.72 -1.99 1.89
C PRO A 163 7.24 -2.14 2.01
N HIS A 164 7.95 -1.05 1.65
CA HIS A 164 9.40 -0.91 1.78
C HIS A 164 10.19 -1.92 0.94
N HIS A 165 9.83 -1.99 -0.35
CA HIS A 165 10.54 -2.79 -1.35
C HIS A 165 10.54 -4.30 -1.03
N THR A 166 9.49 -4.78 -0.37
CA THR A 166 9.35 -6.18 0.01
C THR A 166 8.38 -6.87 -0.94
N PHE A 167 8.67 -8.11 -1.31
CA PHE A 167 7.81 -8.91 -2.17
C PHE A 167 7.56 -10.27 -1.55
N LEU A 168 6.31 -10.73 -1.64
CA LEU A 168 5.92 -12.09 -1.38
C LEU A 168 6.26 -12.96 -2.60
N VAL A 169 6.95 -14.06 -2.37
CA VAL A 169 7.32 -15.04 -3.40
C VAL A 169 6.91 -16.44 -2.97
N TRP A 170 6.68 -17.32 -3.95
CA TRP A 170 6.49 -18.75 -3.72
C TRP A 170 7.78 -19.51 -4.04
N ALA A 171 8.31 -20.27 -3.08
CA ALA A 171 9.54 -21.02 -3.30
C ALA A 171 9.67 -22.21 -2.34
N SER A 172 10.41 -23.25 -2.74
CA SER A 172 11.01 -24.19 -1.81
C SER A 172 12.24 -23.59 -1.12
N SER A 173 12.62 -24.14 0.04
CA SER A 173 13.88 -23.74 0.72
C SER A 173 15.11 -23.86 -0.20
N LYS A 174 15.13 -24.88 -1.07
CA LYS A 174 16.19 -25.07 -2.06
C LYS A 174 16.22 -23.96 -3.10
N GLU A 175 15.07 -23.58 -3.65
CA GLU A 175 14.99 -22.50 -4.64
C GLU A 175 15.36 -21.15 -4.00
N LEU A 176 14.96 -20.93 -2.75
CA LEU A 176 15.31 -19.72 -2.03
C LEU A 176 16.82 -19.58 -1.82
N SER A 177 17.57 -20.65 -1.61
CA SER A 177 19.05 -20.56 -1.51
C SER A 177 19.70 -19.94 -2.76
N ALA A 178 19.02 -19.92 -3.91
CA ALA A 178 19.50 -19.23 -5.09
C ALA A 178 19.54 -17.70 -4.93
N VAL A 179 18.71 -17.12 -4.05
CA VAL A 179 18.67 -15.67 -3.78
C VAL A 179 19.89 -15.19 -2.99
N GLU A 180 20.64 -16.10 -2.36
CA GLU A 180 21.88 -15.82 -1.63
C GLU A 180 23.11 -15.72 -2.55
N LYS A 181 22.93 -15.86 -3.87
CA LYS A 181 24.05 -15.74 -4.81
C LYS A 181 24.63 -14.32 -4.81
N PRO A 182 25.97 -14.14 -4.91
CA PRO A 182 26.61 -12.82 -4.78
C PRO A 182 26.06 -11.72 -5.69
N HIS A 183 25.65 -12.05 -6.91
CA HIS A 183 25.11 -11.06 -7.85
C HIS A 183 23.72 -10.55 -7.46
N LEU A 184 22.92 -11.34 -6.74
CA LEU A 184 21.60 -10.96 -6.22
C LEU A 184 21.73 -10.21 -4.89
N LEU A 185 22.69 -10.59 -4.04
CA LEU A 185 22.99 -9.88 -2.78
C LEU A 185 23.37 -8.41 -2.98
N ASN A 186 23.77 -8.01 -4.19
CA ASN A 186 23.99 -6.61 -4.54
C ASN A 186 22.72 -5.76 -4.40
N PHE A 187 21.52 -6.33 -4.58
CA PHE A 187 20.25 -5.61 -4.52
C PHE A 187 19.21 -6.26 -3.61
N ILE A 188 19.45 -7.46 -3.08
CA ILE A 188 18.67 -8.05 -2.00
C ILE A 188 19.26 -7.59 -0.66
N ARG A 189 18.39 -7.17 0.25
CA ARG A 189 18.74 -6.81 1.63
C ARG A 189 18.50 -7.98 2.56
N TRP A 190 17.35 -8.64 2.42
CA TRP A 190 16.94 -9.71 3.32
C TRP A 190 15.92 -10.64 2.65
N HIS A 191 15.85 -11.88 3.11
CA HIS A 191 14.72 -12.77 2.86
C HIS A 191 14.39 -13.62 4.09
N GLY A 192 13.13 -14.04 4.22
CA GLY A 192 12.69 -14.90 5.31
C GLY A 192 11.37 -15.58 5.03
N ILE A 193 11.09 -16.66 5.76
CA ILE A 193 9.85 -17.43 5.61
C ILE A 193 8.65 -16.60 6.09
N PHE A 194 7.51 -16.74 5.40
CA PHE A 194 6.26 -16.13 5.83
C PHE A 194 5.63 -17.01 6.92
N HIS A 195 5.70 -16.56 8.17
CA HIS A 195 5.25 -17.34 9.32
C HIS A 195 3.73 -17.42 9.42
N ALA A 196 3.20 -18.47 10.07
CA ALA A 196 1.78 -18.64 10.32
C ALA A 196 1.17 -17.46 11.10
N ALA A 197 1.96 -16.85 11.97
CA ALA A 197 1.59 -15.63 12.71
C ALA A 197 1.10 -14.48 11.83
N TYR A 198 1.61 -14.37 10.60
CA TYR A 198 1.27 -13.29 9.68
C TYR A 198 -0.07 -13.49 8.98
N LYS A 199 -0.71 -14.65 9.15
CA LYS A 199 -1.90 -15.04 8.37
C LYS A 199 -3.22 -14.78 9.10
N ILE A 200 -3.17 -14.46 10.40
CA ILE A 200 -4.36 -14.30 11.25
C ILE A 200 -4.45 -12.85 11.74
N PRO A 201 -5.41 -12.04 11.27
CA PRO A 201 -5.64 -10.70 11.79
C PRO A 201 -6.17 -10.73 13.23
N HIS A 202 -5.91 -9.66 13.98
CA HIS A 202 -6.41 -9.48 15.35
C HIS A 202 -7.92 -9.74 15.49
N SER A 203 -8.73 -9.31 14.51
CA SER A 203 -10.19 -9.48 14.49
C SER A 203 -10.66 -10.94 14.49
N LEU A 204 -9.80 -11.89 14.09
CA LEU A 204 -10.04 -13.32 14.19
C LEU A 204 -9.50 -13.91 15.49
N GLN A 205 -8.35 -13.42 15.97
CA GLN A 205 -7.71 -13.93 17.20
C GLN A 205 -8.59 -13.74 18.45
N GLU A 206 -9.43 -12.70 18.48
CA GLU A 206 -10.33 -12.42 19.61
C GLU A 206 -11.61 -13.29 19.62
N ARG A 207 -11.88 -14.05 18.56
CA ARG A 207 -13.09 -14.87 18.44
C ARG A 207 -12.94 -16.21 19.15
N GLN A 208 -14.06 -16.74 19.63
CA GLN A 208 -14.12 -17.99 20.39
C GLN A 208 -15.26 -18.87 19.90
N GLY A 209 -15.11 -20.19 20.11
CA GLY A 209 -16.08 -21.19 19.69
C GLY A 209 -16.21 -21.27 18.16
N HIS A 210 -17.40 -21.64 17.71
CA HIS A 210 -17.69 -21.81 16.29
C HIS A 210 -17.76 -20.46 15.57
N ILE A 211 -16.94 -20.28 14.54
CA ILE A 211 -16.90 -19.10 13.68
C ILE A 211 -17.44 -19.49 12.30
N GLN A 212 -18.45 -18.75 11.86
CA GLN A 212 -18.97 -18.82 10.50
C GLN A 212 -18.35 -17.70 9.64
N ASN A 213 -18.28 -17.91 8.33
CA ASN A 213 -17.83 -16.92 7.33
C ASN A 213 -16.40 -16.42 7.52
N ILE A 214 -15.45 -17.34 7.62
CA ILE A 214 -14.03 -17.02 7.49
C ILE A 214 -13.66 -17.07 6.02
N ASP A 215 -13.12 -15.98 5.48
CA ASP A 215 -12.44 -16.02 4.19
C ASP A 215 -11.01 -16.50 4.38
N ILE A 216 -10.61 -17.46 3.55
CA ILE A 216 -9.25 -17.98 3.49
C ILE A 216 -8.74 -17.72 2.09
N LEU A 217 -7.77 -16.81 1.97
CA LEU A 217 -7.03 -16.55 0.74
C LEU A 217 -5.86 -17.54 0.67
N PHE A 218 -5.76 -18.28 -0.43
CA PHE A 218 -4.71 -19.27 -0.63
C PHE A 218 -4.20 -19.30 -2.07
N TYR A 219 -2.92 -19.65 -2.20
CA TYR A 219 -2.22 -19.73 -3.48
C TYR A 219 -2.55 -21.02 -4.22
N ASN A 220 -2.75 -20.90 -5.53
CA ASN A 220 -2.93 -22.02 -6.43
C ASN A 220 -1.55 -22.55 -6.88
N ASP A 221 -1.04 -23.53 -6.16
CA ASP A 221 0.19 -24.26 -6.49
C ASP A 221 -0.01 -25.33 -7.60
N GLY A 222 -1.19 -25.35 -8.23
CA GLY A 222 -1.62 -26.35 -9.21
C GLY A 222 -2.61 -27.38 -8.64
N ASN A 223 -2.89 -27.36 -7.33
CA ASN A 223 -3.83 -28.30 -6.71
C ASN A 223 -4.74 -27.64 -5.64
N VAL A 224 -5.64 -26.76 -6.09
CA VAL A 224 -6.67 -26.10 -5.26
C VAL A 224 -7.41 -27.10 -4.36
N GLU A 225 -7.83 -28.25 -4.91
CA GLU A 225 -8.59 -29.26 -4.20
C GLU A 225 -7.82 -29.91 -3.04
N GLU A 226 -6.49 -30.00 -3.11
CA GLU A 226 -5.69 -30.49 -1.98
C GLU A 226 -5.68 -29.51 -0.81
N THR A 227 -5.61 -28.20 -1.10
CA THR A 227 -5.69 -27.18 -0.05
C THR A 227 -7.04 -27.24 0.66
N LEU A 228 -8.14 -27.34 -0.10
CA LEU A 228 -9.49 -27.47 0.47
C LEU A 228 -9.65 -28.74 1.31
N ARG A 229 -9.21 -29.90 0.80
CA ARG A 229 -9.24 -31.16 1.55
C ARG A 229 -8.38 -31.13 2.81
N THR A 230 -7.26 -30.39 2.79
CA THR A 230 -6.43 -30.19 3.98
C THR A 230 -7.17 -29.36 5.03
N ILE A 231 -7.84 -28.27 4.62
CA ILE A 231 -8.67 -27.46 5.52
C ILE A 231 -9.80 -28.31 6.14
N GLU A 232 -10.48 -29.13 5.33
CA GLU A 232 -11.53 -30.03 5.82
C GLU A 232 -11.01 -31.07 6.81
N LYS A 233 -9.85 -31.65 6.53
CA LYS A 233 -9.21 -32.64 7.42
C LYS A 233 -8.81 -32.04 8.76
N LEU A 234 -8.46 -30.74 8.80
CA LEU A 234 -8.16 -30.01 10.03
C LEU A 234 -9.42 -29.66 10.84
N GLY A 235 -10.62 -29.91 10.31
CA GLY A 235 -11.90 -29.64 10.98
C GLY A 235 -12.63 -28.41 10.47
N GLY A 236 -12.11 -27.74 9.43
CA GLY A 236 -12.86 -26.70 8.73
C GLY A 236 -14.00 -27.31 7.89
N HIS A 237 -15.03 -26.54 7.61
CA HIS A 237 -16.07 -26.91 6.66
C HIS A 237 -16.11 -25.87 5.55
N VAL A 238 -15.69 -26.26 4.35
CA VAL A 238 -15.65 -25.40 3.17
C VAL A 238 -17.07 -25.24 2.63
N ILE A 239 -17.59 -24.02 2.65
CA ILE A 239 -18.94 -23.70 2.18
C ILE A 239 -18.92 -23.42 0.68
N GLN A 240 -17.97 -22.60 0.24
CA GLN A 240 -17.77 -22.25 -1.17
C GLN A 240 -16.33 -21.78 -1.39
N TYR A 241 -15.86 -21.84 -2.63
CA TYR A 241 -14.58 -21.26 -3.03
C TYR A 241 -14.63 -20.74 -4.46
N TYR A 242 -13.78 -19.76 -4.76
CA TYR A 242 -13.75 -19.09 -6.07
C TYR A 242 -12.37 -18.46 -6.31
N PRO A 243 -11.97 -18.27 -7.59
CA PRO A 243 -10.77 -17.50 -7.90
C PRO A 243 -10.86 -16.09 -7.30
N ALA A 244 -9.79 -15.65 -6.63
CA ALA A 244 -9.72 -14.30 -6.07
C ALA A 244 -9.32 -13.25 -7.12
N GLN A 245 -8.83 -13.71 -8.28
CA GLN A 245 -8.36 -12.85 -9.37
C GLN A 245 -8.43 -13.56 -10.74
N PRO A 246 -8.47 -12.83 -11.86
CA PRO A 246 -8.69 -13.39 -13.20
C PRO A 246 -7.66 -14.42 -13.67
N ASP A 247 -6.41 -14.27 -13.23
CA ASP A 247 -5.30 -15.18 -13.56
C ASP A 247 -5.35 -16.50 -12.76
N LYS A 248 -6.25 -16.60 -11.77
CA LYS A 248 -6.44 -17.76 -10.88
C LYS A 248 -5.18 -18.14 -10.08
N THR A 249 -4.28 -17.19 -9.85
CA THR A 249 -3.10 -17.39 -9.00
C THR A 249 -3.49 -17.57 -7.54
N PHE A 250 -4.56 -16.89 -7.12
CA PHE A 250 -5.13 -17.02 -5.78
C PHE A 250 -6.60 -17.41 -5.83
N PHE A 251 -7.03 -18.10 -4.78
CA PHE A 251 -8.41 -18.47 -4.53
C PHE A 251 -8.82 -18.03 -3.14
N ASN A 252 -10.11 -17.74 -2.99
CA ASN A 252 -10.75 -17.55 -1.70
C ASN A 252 -11.67 -18.73 -1.41
N ALA A 253 -11.64 -19.23 -0.19
CA ALA A 253 -12.62 -20.16 0.35
C ALA A 253 -13.37 -19.50 1.52
N ILE A 254 -14.69 -19.62 1.53
CA ILE A 254 -15.51 -19.29 2.70
C ILE A 254 -15.70 -20.55 3.52
N VAL A 255 -15.28 -20.50 4.78
CA VAL A 255 -15.16 -21.65 5.68
C VAL A 255 -15.87 -21.36 7.00
N SER A 256 -16.49 -22.38 7.59
CA SER A 256 -16.89 -22.38 9.00
C SER A 256 -16.00 -23.34 9.79
N LEU A 257 -15.57 -22.94 10.99
CA LEU A 257 -14.61 -23.70 11.81
C LEU A 257 -14.68 -23.32 13.29
N GLU A 258 -14.10 -24.15 14.16
CA GLU A 258 -13.87 -23.79 15.55
C GLU A 258 -12.62 -22.90 15.69
N ALA A 259 -12.67 -21.88 16.56
CA ALA A 259 -11.57 -20.92 16.72
C ALA A 259 -10.21 -21.55 17.08
N ASP A 260 -10.20 -22.74 17.70
CA ASP A 260 -8.99 -23.44 18.12
C ASP A 260 -8.17 -24.00 16.94
N ILE A 261 -8.79 -24.25 15.77
CA ILE A 261 -8.07 -24.76 14.59
C ILE A 261 -7.48 -23.65 13.69
N LEU A 262 -7.72 -22.38 14.01
CA LEU A 262 -7.18 -21.24 13.23
C LEU A 262 -5.66 -21.32 13.07
N ASN A 263 -4.96 -21.69 14.15
CA ASN A 263 -3.52 -21.82 14.13
C ASN A 263 -3.08 -22.96 13.21
N ASP A 264 -3.76 -24.10 13.22
CA ASP A 264 -3.41 -25.24 12.37
C ASP A 264 -3.59 -24.90 10.88
N ILE A 265 -4.67 -24.19 10.54
CA ILE A 265 -4.91 -23.71 9.17
C ILE A 265 -3.85 -22.70 8.73
N ALA A 266 -3.38 -21.82 9.64
CA ALA A 266 -2.29 -20.90 9.33
C ALA A 266 -0.96 -21.62 9.00
N HIS A 267 -0.79 -22.89 9.42
CA HIS A 267 0.38 -23.70 9.05
C HIS A 267 0.25 -24.40 7.70
N VAL A 268 -0.90 -24.35 7.03
CA VAL A 268 -1.04 -24.85 5.66
C VAL A 268 -0.19 -23.98 4.73
N GLU A 269 0.68 -24.61 3.94
CA GLU A 269 1.72 -23.89 3.18
C GLU A 269 1.15 -22.93 2.13
N THR A 270 0.02 -23.29 1.50
CA THR A 270 -0.67 -22.51 0.47
C THR A 270 -1.56 -21.41 1.02
N VAL A 271 -1.97 -21.46 2.30
CA VAL A 271 -2.80 -20.42 2.92
C VAL A 271 -1.97 -19.16 3.10
N LEU A 272 -2.42 -18.03 2.56
CA LEU A 272 -1.75 -16.72 2.66
C LEU A 272 -2.33 -15.89 3.81
N SER A 273 -3.65 -15.80 3.90
CA SER A 273 -4.32 -15.01 4.93
C SER A 273 -5.71 -15.53 5.23
N MET A 274 -6.22 -15.17 6.40
CA MET A 274 -7.60 -15.38 6.80
C MET A 274 -8.24 -14.06 7.21
N GLY A 275 -9.55 -13.95 7.08
CA GLY A 275 -10.33 -12.83 7.58
C GLY A 275 -11.70 -13.28 8.09
N TYR A 276 -12.40 -12.37 8.75
CA TYR A 276 -13.81 -12.57 9.05
C TYR A 276 -14.63 -11.75 8.07
N VAL A 277 -15.49 -12.42 7.31
CA VAL A 277 -16.45 -11.76 6.44
C VAL A 277 -17.77 -11.67 7.18
N SER A 278 -18.11 -10.45 7.61
CA SER A 278 -19.43 -10.18 8.15
C SER A 278 -20.50 -10.54 7.11
N PRO A 279 -21.52 -11.34 7.47
CA PRO A 279 -22.66 -11.56 6.58
C PRO A 279 -23.54 -10.32 6.45
N GLN A 280 -23.32 -9.31 7.30
CA GLN A 280 -24.03 -8.03 7.23
C GLN A 280 -23.22 -7.07 6.35
N PRO A 281 -23.81 -6.54 5.26
CA PRO A 281 -23.18 -5.50 4.48
C PRO A 281 -23.00 -4.25 5.36
N VAL A 282 -21.86 -3.60 5.22
CA VAL A 282 -21.56 -2.33 5.86
C VAL A 282 -21.26 -1.31 4.77
N SER A 283 -21.48 -0.03 5.07
CA SER A 283 -20.99 1.03 4.19
C SER A 283 -19.47 0.98 4.19
N ASP A 284 -18.89 0.65 3.05
CA ASP A 284 -17.45 0.71 2.80
C ASP A 284 -17.13 1.94 1.93
N ASP A 285 -15.93 2.47 2.09
CA ASP A 285 -15.64 3.90 1.87
C ASP A 285 -15.30 4.29 0.41
N GLU A 286 -15.81 5.45 -0.05
CA GLU A 286 -15.46 6.12 -1.31
C GLU A 286 -14.21 7.02 -1.19
N MET A 287 -13.62 7.19 0.00
CA MET A 287 -12.51 8.13 0.22
C MET A 287 -11.18 7.70 -0.41
N SER A 288 -11.07 6.46 -0.90
CA SER A 288 -9.92 5.99 -1.68
C SER A 288 -9.66 6.90 -2.89
N ASN A 289 -10.71 7.43 -3.52
CA ASN A 289 -10.62 8.38 -4.64
C ASN A 289 -9.90 9.68 -4.25
N GLN A 290 -10.15 10.20 -3.04
CA GLN A 290 -9.49 11.40 -2.54
C GLN A 290 -8.01 11.16 -2.21
N ILE A 291 -7.68 9.98 -1.67
CA ILE A 291 -6.30 9.59 -1.39
C ILE A 291 -5.50 9.49 -2.69
N VAL A 292 -6.05 8.83 -3.72
CA VAL A 292 -5.41 8.68 -5.04
C VAL A 292 -5.22 10.04 -5.71
N ALA A 293 -6.18 10.96 -5.58
CA ALA A 293 -6.07 12.32 -6.08
C ALA A 293 -5.08 13.21 -5.30
N GLY A 294 -4.54 12.74 -4.18
CA GLY A 294 -3.69 13.54 -3.29
C GLY A 294 -4.45 14.60 -2.47
N ASN A 295 -5.77 14.50 -2.42
CA ASN A 295 -6.66 15.46 -1.76
C ASN A 295 -6.83 15.10 -0.27
N TYR A 296 -5.76 15.23 0.51
CA TYR A 296 -5.80 14.99 1.95
C TYR A 296 -4.91 15.97 2.72
N THR A 297 -5.17 16.12 4.01
CA THR A 297 -4.33 16.93 4.91
C THR A 297 -4.19 16.18 6.22
N ASN A 298 -2.96 16.03 6.72
CA ASN A 298 -2.67 15.24 7.93
C ASN A 298 -3.26 13.81 7.89
N HIS A 299 -3.19 13.14 6.73
CA HIS A 299 -3.75 11.80 6.48
C HIS A 299 -5.28 11.70 6.56
N VAL A 300 -5.98 12.83 6.57
CA VAL A 300 -7.44 12.88 6.50
C VAL A 300 -7.84 13.31 5.09
N PRO A 301 -8.58 12.49 4.31
CA PRO A 301 -9.04 12.89 2.99
C PRO A 301 -10.04 14.06 3.08
N ASN A 302 -9.89 15.01 2.17
CA ASN A 302 -10.77 16.18 2.07
C ASN A 302 -12.06 15.82 1.36
N HIS A 303 -13.10 16.66 1.47
CA HIS A 303 -14.30 16.56 0.64
C HIS A 303 -14.07 17.23 -0.74
N GLY A 304 -15.04 17.10 -1.65
CA GLY A 304 -15.04 17.87 -2.92
C GLY A 304 -14.40 17.18 -4.14
N TYR A 305 -14.45 15.85 -4.23
CA TYR A 305 -13.85 15.09 -5.34
C TYR A 305 -14.37 15.56 -6.72
N TYR A 306 -15.68 15.84 -6.83
CA TYR A 306 -16.28 16.34 -8.07
C TYR A 306 -15.71 17.70 -8.53
N GLU A 307 -15.42 18.61 -7.60
CA GLU A 307 -14.79 19.90 -7.96
C GLU A 307 -13.36 19.68 -8.46
N TRP A 308 -12.64 18.71 -7.89
CA TRP A 308 -11.31 18.33 -8.34
C TRP A 308 -11.34 17.72 -9.75
N LEU A 309 -12.28 16.81 -10.05
CA LEU A 309 -12.47 16.24 -11.40
C LEU A 309 -12.69 17.33 -12.44
N ASN A 310 -13.59 18.29 -12.16
CA ASN A 310 -13.84 19.43 -13.04
C ASN A 310 -12.59 20.28 -13.27
N LYS A 311 -11.74 20.45 -12.25
CA LYS A 311 -10.50 21.24 -12.37
C LYS A 311 -9.47 20.59 -13.28
N ILE A 312 -9.44 19.26 -13.34
CA ILE A 312 -8.53 18.52 -14.23
C ILE A 312 -9.18 18.13 -15.56
N ASP A 313 -10.42 18.59 -15.82
CA ASP A 313 -11.18 18.39 -17.05
C ASP A 313 -11.39 16.90 -17.40
N VAL A 314 -11.79 16.11 -16.39
CA VAL A 314 -12.17 14.70 -16.58
C VAL A 314 -13.58 14.44 -16.07
N ASP A 315 -14.36 13.72 -16.86
CA ASP A 315 -15.77 13.40 -16.58
C ASP A 315 -16.10 11.90 -16.74
N GLY A 316 -15.10 11.08 -17.05
CA GLY A 316 -15.26 9.64 -17.32
C GLY A 316 -15.49 9.29 -18.80
N SER A 317 -15.52 10.27 -19.72
CA SER A 317 -15.63 10.02 -21.15
C SER A 317 -14.55 9.06 -21.66
N GLY A 318 -14.96 8.02 -22.37
CA GLY A 318 -14.07 6.99 -22.92
C GLY A 318 -13.65 5.89 -21.93
N VAL A 319 -14.11 5.96 -20.67
CA VAL A 319 -13.92 4.90 -19.67
C VAL A 319 -15.11 3.95 -19.70
N ILE A 320 -14.83 2.64 -19.69
CA ILE A 320 -15.85 1.60 -19.59
C ILE A 320 -15.97 1.19 -18.12
N TRP A 321 -17.19 1.30 -17.58
CA TRP A 321 -17.52 0.85 -16.23
C TRP A 321 -18.29 -0.47 -16.28
N SER A 322 -17.90 -1.43 -15.45
CA SER A 322 -18.67 -2.66 -15.23
C SER A 322 -19.42 -2.55 -13.92
N ILE A 323 -20.74 -2.77 -13.95
CA ILE A 323 -21.61 -2.72 -12.79
C ILE A 323 -22.07 -4.15 -12.48
N THR A 324 -21.68 -4.68 -11.33
CA THR A 324 -22.10 -6.01 -10.86
C THR A 324 -23.27 -5.85 -9.89
N ASP A 325 -24.49 -5.93 -10.41
CA ASP A 325 -25.73 -5.71 -9.67
C ASP A 325 -26.86 -6.58 -10.25
N THR A 326 -28.15 -6.25 -10.03
CA THR A 326 -29.31 -6.99 -10.53
C THR A 326 -29.48 -6.96 -12.05
N GLY A 327 -28.67 -6.19 -12.76
CA GLY A 327 -28.66 -5.98 -14.22
C GLY A 327 -28.88 -4.52 -14.60
N ILE A 328 -29.12 -4.26 -15.88
CA ILE A 328 -29.49 -2.93 -16.41
C ILE A 328 -30.66 -3.03 -17.40
N ASP A 329 -31.61 -2.09 -17.31
CA ASP A 329 -32.65 -1.91 -18.32
C ASP A 329 -32.03 -1.30 -19.59
N TYR A 330 -31.85 -2.13 -20.61
CA TYR A 330 -31.27 -1.73 -21.89
C TYR A 330 -32.11 -0.68 -22.63
N ASN A 331 -33.40 -0.57 -22.32
CA ASN A 331 -34.31 0.36 -22.95
C ASN A 331 -34.50 1.65 -22.14
N HIS A 332 -33.81 1.80 -21.01
CA HIS A 332 -33.94 2.99 -20.18
C HIS A 332 -33.43 4.22 -20.94
N PRO A 333 -34.25 5.28 -21.14
CA PRO A 333 -33.94 6.37 -22.07
C PRO A 333 -32.69 7.18 -21.70
N ASN A 334 -32.30 7.17 -20.43
CA ASN A 334 -31.09 7.86 -19.95
C ASN A 334 -29.85 6.95 -19.90
N LEU A 335 -29.98 5.66 -20.22
CA LEU A 335 -28.88 4.69 -20.14
C LEU A 335 -28.61 3.99 -21.46
N SER A 336 -29.61 3.84 -22.33
CA SER A 336 -29.52 3.01 -23.55
C SER A 336 -28.34 3.36 -24.47
N ASN A 337 -27.91 4.63 -24.49
CA ASN A 337 -26.78 5.09 -25.31
C ASN A 337 -25.40 4.83 -24.66
N HIS A 338 -25.36 4.50 -23.37
CA HIS A 338 -24.16 4.25 -22.58
C HIS A 338 -23.83 2.76 -22.45
N ILE A 339 -24.79 1.88 -22.75
CA ILE A 339 -24.65 0.44 -22.54
C ILE A 339 -23.96 -0.20 -23.76
N ILE A 340 -22.74 -0.70 -23.55
CA ILE A 340 -21.95 -1.35 -24.60
C ILE A 340 -21.92 -2.88 -24.49
N GLY A 341 -22.50 -3.45 -23.43
CA GLY A 341 -22.59 -4.90 -23.22
C GLY A 341 -23.03 -5.26 -21.80
N GLY A 342 -23.26 -6.55 -21.57
CA GLY A 342 -23.64 -7.10 -20.27
C GLY A 342 -23.35 -8.59 -20.15
N TYR A 343 -23.35 -9.06 -18.90
CA TYR A 343 -23.08 -10.45 -18.54
C TYR A 343 -24.07 -10.92 -17.46
N THR A 344 -24.53 -12.16 -17.56
CA THR A 344 -25.38 -12.80 -16.54
C THR A 344 -24.60 -13.94 -15.90
N TYR A 345 -24.41 -13.89 -14.59
CA TYR A 345 -23.71 -14.95 -13.85
C TYR A 345 -24.51 -16.26 -13.81
N PRO A 346 -23.84 -17.42 -13.72
CA PRO A 346 -24.51 -18.71 -13.60
C PRO A 346 -25.54 -18.73 -12.45
N GLY A 347 -26.76 -19.21 -12.74
CA GLY A 347 -27.87 -19.25 -11.77
C GLY A 347 -28.86 -18.09 -11.90
N CYS A 348 -28.52 -17.04 -12.65
CA CYS A 348 -29.44 -15.96 -12.99
C CYS A 348 -30.09 -16.24 -14.37
N ASN A 349 -31.42 -16.16 -14.45
CA ASN A 349 -32.17 -16.39 -15.69
C ASN A 349 -32.72 -15.06 -16.22
N THR A 350 -32.08 -14.51 -17.25
CA THR A 350 -32.48 -13.26 -17.91
C THR A 350 -32.66 -13.46 -19.42
N VAL A 351 -33.50 -12.64 -20.06
CA VAL A 351 -33.76 -12.74 -21.51
C VAL A 351 -32.54 -12.27 -22.30
N ASN A 352 -31.96 -11.13 -21.91
CA ASN A 352 -30.68 -10.64 -22.43
C ASN A 352 -29.60 -10.78 -21.35
N LEU A 353 -28.34 -10.86 -21.77
CA LEU A 353 -27.21 -10.90 -20.84
C LEU A 353 -27.11 -9.57 -20.08
N GLY A 354 -27.10 -9.63 -18.75
CA GLY A 354 -27.08 -8.45 -17.89
C GLY A 354 -28.39 -7.65 -17.86
N GLU A 355 -29.51 -8.18 -18.36
CA GLU A 355 -30.82 -7.52 -18.25
C GLU A 355 -31.24 -7.40 -16.78
N ASP A 356 -31.78 -6.24 -16.38
CA ASP A 356 -32.27 -6.04 -15.03
C ASP A 356 -33.61 -6.74 -14.78
N ILE A 357 -33.69 -7.49 -13.69
CA ILE A 357 -34.94 -8.08 -13.18
C ILE A 357 -35.28 -7.59 -11.76
N GLY A 358 -34.40 -6.81 -11.14
CA GLY A 358 -34.52 -6.34 -9.75
C GLY A 358 -34.70 -4.82 -9.61
N GLY A 359 -34.28 -4.04 -10.60
CA GLY A 359 -34.38 -2.57 -10.64
C GLY A 359 -33.25 -1.83 -9.90
N HIS A 360 -32.55 -2.49 -8.97
CA HIS A 360 -31.46 -1.88 -8.20
C HIS A 360 -30.27 -1.53 -9.11
N GLY A 361 -29.89 -2.46 -9.99
CA GLY A 361 -28.77 -2.25 -10.90
C GLY A 361 -29.01 -1.13 -11.91
N THR A 362 -30.22 -1.00 -12.45
CA THR A 362 -30.60 0.15 -13.30
C THR A 362 -30.49 1.47 -12.55
N HIS A 363 -30.88 1.50 -11.27
CA HIS A 363 -30.74 2.69 -10.44
C HIS A 363 -29.27 3.04 -10.18
N VAL A 364 -28.44 2.05 -9.84
CA VAL A 364 -26.98 2.23 -9.67
C VAL A 364 -26.34 2.75 -10.96
N ALA A 365 -26.67 2.17 -12.12
CA ALA A 365 -26.17 2.62 -13.41
C ALA A 365 -26.57 4.06 -13.73
N GLY A 366 -27.79 4.47 -13.36
CA GLY A 366 -28.25 5.85 -13.44
C GLY A 366 -27.36 6.84 -12.68
N ILE A 367 -26.88 6.46 -11.49
CA ILE A 367 -25.97 7.28 -10.68
C ILE A 367 -24.59 7.38 -11.35
N VAL A 368 -24.09 6.28 -11.92
CA VAL A 368 -22.74 6.22 -12.52
C VAL A 368 -22.66 7.02 -13.82
N GLY A 369 -23.63 6.88 -14.72
CA GLY A 369 -23.53 7.41 -16.08
C GLY A 369 -24.85 7.70 -16.77
N GLY A 370 -25.94 7.91 -16.02
CA GLY A 370 -27.21 8.28 -16.61
C GLY A 370 -27.22 9.69 -17.18
N ASP A 371 -27.76 9.85 -18.39
CA ASP A 371 -28.08 11.17 -18.94
C ASP A 371 -29.13 11.85 -18.05
N THR A 372 -28.72 12.85 -17.27
CA THR A 372 -29.60 13.57 -16.33
C THR A 372 -30.60 14.46 -17.08
N THR A 373 -31.70 13.89 -17.59
CA THR A 373 -32.75 14.65 -18.28
C THR A 373 -33.92 15.10 -17.41
N PHE A 374 -33.90 14.86 -16.09
CA PHE A 374 -34.92 15.41 -15.17
C PHE A 374 -34.33 16.53 -14.31
N ARG A 375 -34.62 17.78 -14.71
CA ARG A 375 -34.69 18.94 -13.81
C ARG A 375 -36.11 19.10 -13.29
#